data_AF-A0A3D0QHF3-F1
#
_entry.id   AF-A0A3D0QHF3-F1
#
_cell.length_a   1.000
_cell.length_b   1.000
_cell.length_c   1.000
_cell.angle_alpha   90.00
_cell.angle_beta   90.00
_cell.angle_gamma   90.00
#
_symmetry.space_group_name_H-M   'P 1'
#
loop_
_entity.id
_entity.type
_entity.pdbx_description
1 polymer ?
#
loop_
_entity_poly.entity_id
_entity_poly.type
_entity_poly.pdbx_seq_one_letter_code
_entity_poly.pdbx_strand_id
1 'polypeptide(L)'
;LDEPTNHLDTRSIEWMEEFLAGFSGACLFVTHDRYFLDAIANRTVELSNGVCHPHDGNYTDFLIDKAKREEQLETEEQKRNMFLRRELAWVRRGAKARRTKAKSRLKNYFETAAEEGHETEAEVELLIPPAPPFGSKV
;
A
#
# COMPACT_ATOMS: atom_id res chain seq x y z
N LEU A 1 -9.89 -16.93 11.94
CA LEU A 1 -10.10 -17.90 10.84
C LEU A 1 -9.09 -17.57 9.76
N ASP A 2 -8.30 -18.53 9.33
CA ASP A 2 -7.29 -18.32 8.28
C ASP A 2 -7.73 -19.07 7.03
N GLU A 3 -7.98 -18.33 5.95
CA GLU A 3 -8.56 -18.80 4.69
C GLU A 3 -9.81 -19.70 4.83
N PRO A 4 -10.87 -19.24 5.53
CA PRO A 4 -12.06 -20.06 5.77
C PRO A 4 -12.86 -20.37 4.49
N THR A 5 -12.67 -19.62 3.41
CA THR A 5 -13.34 -19.82 2.12
C THR A 5 -12.64 -20.87 1.25
N ASN A 6 -11.42 -21.28 1.60
CA ASN A 6 -10.66 -22.21 0.78
C ASN A 6 -11.31 -23.61 0.80
N HIS A 7 -11.48 -24.19 -0.39
CA HIS A 7 -12.15 -25.49 -0.60
C HIS A 7 -13.64 -25.55 -0.24
N LEU A 8 -14.32 -24.42 0.01
CA LEU A 8 -15.77 -24.38 0.21
C LEU A 8 -16.52 -24.18 -1.12
N ASP A 9 -17.70 -24.78 -1.23
CA ASP A 9 -18.64 -24.48 -2.31
C ASP A 9 -19.45 -23.21 -1.99
N THR A 10 -20.02 -22.59 -3.02
CA THR A 10 -20.75 -21.32 -2.90
C THR A 10 -21.85 -21.35 -1.83
N ARG A 11 -22.57 -22.46 -1.66
CA ARG A 11 -23.63 -22.55 -0.64
C ARG A 11 -23.07 -22.59 0.78
N SER A 12 -21.90 -23.20 0.96
CA SER A 12 -21.21 -23.21 2.25
C SER A 12 -20.69 -21.83 2.62
N ILE A 13 -20.26 -21.03 1.63
CA ILE A 13 -19.85 -19.64 1.83
C ILE A 13 -21.07 -18.79 2.24
N GLU A 14 -22.19 -18.89 1.53
CA GLU A 14 -23.44 -18.17 1.87
C GLU A 14 -23.93 -18.52 3.29
N TRP A 15 -23.90 -19.81 3.66
CA TRP A 15 -24.26 -20.22 5.02
C TRP A 15 -23.31 -19.61 6.07
N MET A 16 -22.01 -19.56 5.78
CA MET A 16 -21.02 -18.97 6.68
C MET A 16 -21.19 -17.46 6.81
N GLU A 17 -21.56 -16.77 5.72
CA GLU A 17 -21.93 -15.36 5.72
C GLU A 17 -23.13 -15.09 6.64
N GLU A 18 -24.22 -15.84 6.49
CA GLU A 18 -25.39 -15.71 7.35
C GLU A 18 -25.08 -16.01 8.82
N PHE A 19 -24.29 -17.06 9.08
CA PHE A 19 -23.89 -17.45 10.42
C PHE A 19 -23.05 -16.37 11.12
N LEU A 20 -22.06 -15.81 10.41
CA LEU A 20 -21.18 -14.78 10.94
C LEU A 20 -21.91 -13.43 11.07
N ALA A 21 -22.84 -13.11 10.18
CA ALA A 21 -23.68 -11.91 10.31
C ALA A 21 -24.56 -11.93 11.56
N GLY A 22 -25.04 -13.12 11.97
CA GLY A 22 -25.81 -13.32 13.20
C GLY A 22 -24.97 -13.52 14.46
N PHE A 23 -23.64 -13.61 14.34
CA PHE A 23 -22.76 -13.91 15.45
C PHE A 23 -22.56 -12.69 16.36
N SER A 24 -22.93 -12.80 17.63
CA SER A 24 -22.86 -11.69 18.59
C SER A 24 -21.46 -11.42 19.17
N GLY A 25 -20.44 -12.16 18.74
CA GLY A 25 -19.06 -11.99 19.19
C GLY A 25 -18.19 -11.26 18.18
N ALA A 26 -16.95 -10.97 18.56
CA ALA A 26 -15.94 -10.49 17.62
C ALA A 26 -15.30 -11.69 16.91
N CYS A 27 -15.25 -11.66 15.58
CA CYS A 27 -14.53 -12.65 14.78
C CYS A 27 -13.40 -11.94 14.02
N LEU A 28 -12.21 -12.53 14.05
CA LEU A 28 -11.07 -12.11 13.23
C LEU A 28 -10.85 -13.18 12.17
N PHE A 29 -10.83 -12.77 10.92
CA PHE A 29 -10.57 -13.65 9.80
C PHE A 29 -9.64 -13.01 8.78
N VAL A 30 -8.93 -13.86 8.05
CA VAL A 30 -8.03 -13.52 6.96
C VAL A 30 -8.47 -14.36 5.77
N THR A 31 -8.72 -13.72 4.64
CA THR A 31 -9.01 -14.41 3.38
C THR A 31 -8.60 -13.55 2.19
N HIS A 32 -8.34 -14.19 1.07
CA HIS A 32 -8.21 -13.53 -0.24
C HIS A 32 -9.54 -13.33 -0.98
N ASP A 33 -10.67 -13.85 -0.48
CA ASP A 33 -11.98 -13.68 -1.12
C ASP A 33 -12.54 -12.28 -0.89
N ARG A 34 -12.58 -11.50 -1.98
CA ARG A 34 -13.06 -10.11 -1.99
C ARG A 34 -14.55 -9.99 -1.69
N TYR A 35 -15.37 -10.92 -2.19
CA TYR A 35 -16.82 -10.87 -2.00
C TYR A 35 -17.19 -11.17 -0.55
N PHE A 36 -16.51 -12.16 0.04
CA PHE A 36 -16.68 -12.50 1.44
C PHE A 36 -16.25 -11.37 2.38
N LEU A 37 -15.10 -10.74 2.11
CA LEU A 37 -14.64 -9.57 2.86
C LEU A 37 -15.65 -8.42 2.75
N ASP A 38 -16.18 -8.16 1.56
CA ASP A 38 -17.14 -7.07 1.36
C ASP A 38 -18.49 -7.32 2.06
N ALA A 39 -18.91 -8.59 2.16
CA ALA A 39 -20.19 -8.99 2.75
C ALA A 39 -20.17 -8.99 4.29
N ILE A 40 -19.07 -9.41 4.93
CA ILE A 40 -19.01 -9.63 6.39
C ILE A 40 -18.11 -8.63 7.11
N ALA A 41 -17.08 -8.08 6.46
CA ALA A 41 -16.11 -7.25 7.16
C ALA A 41 -16.70 -5.88 7.51
N ASN A 42 -16.86 -5.63 8.80
CA ASN A 42 -17.25 -4.32 9.32
C ASN A 42 -16.04 -3.38 9.49
N ARG A 43 -14.84 -3.98 9.62
CA ARG A 43 -13.58 -3.28 9.81
C ARG A 43 -12.46 -4.08 9.14
N THR A 44 -11.68 -3.40 8.32
CA THR A 44 -10.54 -3.99 7.62
C THR A 44 -9.24 -3.46 8.23
N VAL A 45 -8.26 -4.33 8.46
CA VAL A 45 -6.94 -3.92 8.94
C VAL A 45 -5.91 -4.31 7.90
N GLU A 46 -5.29 -3.31 7.30
CA GLU A 46 -4.15 -3.49 6.41
C GLU A 46 -2.87 -3.59 7.22
N LEU A 47 -1.98 -4.50 6.82
CA LEU A 47 -0.64 -4.62 7.37
C LEU A 47 0.35 -4.27 6.26
N SER A 48 0.96 -3.09 6.36
CA SER A 48 1.95 -2.59 5.39
C SER A 48 3.20 -2.13 6.12
N ASN A 49 4.38 -2.57 5.68
CA ASN A 49 5.70 -2.24 6.25
C ASN A 49 5.78 -2.37 7.78
N GLY A 50 5.13 -3.38 8.34
CA GLY A 50 5.08 -3.63 9.79
C GLY A 50 4.15 -2.70 10.58
N VAL A 51 3.37 -1.85 9.90
CA VAL A 51 2.38 -0.95 10.48
C VAL A 51 0.98 -1.46 10.17
N CYS A 52 0.11 -1.45 11.20
CA CYS A 52 -1.30 -1.76 11.04
C CYS A 52 -2.09 -0.48 10.74
N HIS A 53 -2.78 -0.45 9.60
CA HIS A 53 -3.69 0.60 9.21
C HIS A 53 -5.14 0.11 9.35
N PRO A 54 -5.86 0.50 10.41
CA PRO A 54 -7.26 0.16 10.55
C PRO A 54 -8.14 1.06 9.67
N HIS A 55 -9.11 0.46 9.00
CA HIS A 55 -10.14 1.11 8.20
C HIS A 55 -11.52 0.65 8.67
N ASP A 56 -12.41 1.61 8.88
CA ASP A 56 -13.80 1.34 9.20
C ASP A 56 -14.58 1.23 7.88
N GLY A 57 -15.19 0.08 7.63
CA GLY A 57 -15.82 -0.22 6.35
C GLY A 57 -15.41 -1.56 5.76
N ASN A 58 -16.01 -1.85 4.61
CA ASN A 58 -15.83 -3.09 3.88
C ASN A 58 -14.54 -3.08 3.05
N TYR A 59 -14.33 -4.12 2.25
CA TYR A 59 -13.14 -4.25 1.40
C TYR A 59 -13.06 -3.14 0.34
N THR A 60 -14.20 -2.75 -0.24
CA THR A 60 -14.26 -1.72 -1.27
C THR A 60 -13.85 -0.34 -0.73
N ASP A 61 -14.34 0.02 0.45
CA ASP A 61 -13.99 1.27 1.13
C ASP A 61 -12.49 1.32 1.46
N PHE A 62 -11.94 0.20 1.94
CA PHE A 62 -10.51 0.05 2.16
C PHE A 62 -9.69 0.31 0.88
N LEU A 63 -10.06 -0.26 -0.26
CA LEU A 63 -9.34 -0.05 -1.53
C LEU A 63 -9.35 1.41 -1.96
N ILE A 64 -10.46 2.12 -1.79
CA ILE A 64 -10.58 3.54 -2.11
C ILE A 64 -9.66 4.37 -1.21
N ASP A 65 -9.64 4.07 0.09
CA ASP A 65 -8.79 4.77 1.04
C ASP A 65 -7.30 4.49 0.82
N LYS A 66 -6.95 3.25 0.47
CA LYS A 66 -5.58 2.88 0.07
C LYS A 66 -5.14 3.67 -1.15
N ALA A 67 -5.94 3.69 -2.21
CA ALA A 67 -5.62 4.44 -3.43
C ALA A 67 -5.44 5.94 -3.18
N LYS A 68 -6.32 6.55 -2.36
CA LYS A 68 -6.17 7.97 -1.96
C LYS A 68 -4.89 8.22 -1.18
N ARG A 69 -4.51 7.31 -0.28
CA ARG A 69 -3.28 7.40 0.51
C ARG A 69 -2.07 7.34 -0.41
N GLU A 70 -2.03 6.37 -1.32
CA GLU A 70 -0.95 6.23 -2.29
C GLU A 70 -0.80 7.49 -3.15
N GLU A 71 -1.90 8.04 -3.69
CA GLU A 71 -1.87 9.28 -4.48
C GLU A 71 -1.33 10.48 -3.67
N GLN A 72 -1.69 10.59 -2.39
CA GLN A 72 -1.16 11.63 -1.50
C GLN A 72 0.34 11.48 -1.28
N LEU A 73 0.80 10.25 -1.00
CA LEU A 73 2.21 9.93 -0.78
C LEU A 73 3.04 10.23 -2.04
N GLU A 74 2.55 9.83 -3.22
CA GLU A 74 3.20 10.13 -4.50
C GLU A 74 3.30 11.65 -4.73
N THR A 75 2.21 12.38 -4.47
CA THR A 75 2.19 13.84 -4.63
C THR A 75 3.19 14.53 -3.69
N GLU A 76 3.29 14.08 -2.45
CA GLU A 76 4.27 14.58 -1.47
C GLU A 76 5.70 14.27 -1.89
N GLU A 77 5.96 13.06 -2.36
CA GLU A 77 7.27 12.65 -2.86
C GLU A 77 7.68 13.46 -4.11
N GLN A 78 6.75 13.68 -5.04
CA GLN A 78 6.98 14.52 -6.21
C GLN A 78 7.32 15.97 -5.84
N LYS A 79 6.60 16.57 -4.88
CA LYS A 79 6.89 17.91 -4.35
C LYS A 79 8.27 17.95 -3.71
N ARG A 80 8.62 16.94 -2.92
CA ARG A 80 9.94 16.79 -2.29
C ARG A 80 11.06 16.69 -3.33
N ASN A 81 10.90 15.83 -4.33
CA ASN A 81 11.86 15.67 -5.43
C ASN A 81 12.02 16.96 -6.25
N MET A 82 10.93 17.68 -6.52
CA MET A 82 10.98 18.98 -7.20
C MET A 82 11.71 20.03 -6.36
N PHE A 83 11.45 20.09 -5.05
CA PHE A 83 12.15 20.97 -4.12
C PHE A 83 13.66 20.70 -4.11
N LEU A 84 14.06 19.44 -3.95
CA LEU A 84 15.46 19.02 -3.96
C LEU A 84 16.15 19.37 -5.28
N ARG A 85 15.50 19.09 -6.42
CA ARG A 85 16.02 19.45 -7.76
C ARG A 85 16.23 20.96 -7.91
N ARG A 86 15.26 21.77 -7.48
CA ARG A 86 15.32 23.23 -7.56
C ARG A 86 16.47 23.78 -6.71
N GLU A 87 16.62 23.27 -5.49
CA GLU A 87 17.64 23.72 -4.56
C GLU A 87 19.05 23.28 -5.00
N LEU A 88 19.19 22.04 -5.48
CA LEU A 88 20.43 21.55 -6.09
C LEU A 88 20.86 22.42 -7.29
N ALA A 89 19.92 22.79 -8.17
CA ALA A 89 20.20 23.69 -9.29
C ALA A 89 20.59 25.10 -8.83
N TRP A 90 20.05 25.59 -7.71
CA TRP A 90 20.46 26.86 -7.11
C TRP A 90 21.89 26.80 -6.55
N VAL A 91 22.25 25.72 -5.85
CA VAL A 91 23.62 25.49 -5.35
C VAL A 91 24.62 25.38 -6.52
N ARG A 92 24.29 24.59 -7.56
CA ARG A 92 25.15 24.41 -8.75
C ARG A 92 25.39 25.70 -9.52
N ARG A 93 24.46 26.66 -9.50
CA ARG A 93 24.61 27.99 -10.13
C ARG A 93 25.60 28.92 -9.40
N GLY A 94 26.32 28.44 -8.39
CA GLY A 94 27.43 29.17 -7.78
C GLY A 94 27.01 30.18 -6.72
N ALA A 95 25.81 30.03 -6.14
CA ALA A 95 25.38 30.84 -5.02
C ALA A 95 26.29 30.59 -3.80
N LYS A 96 27.29 31.44 -3.59
CA LYS A 96 28.16 31.38 -2.40
C LYS A 96 27.30 31.55 -1.16
N ALA A 97 27.29 30.54 -0.29
CA ALA A 97 26.58 30.53 1.00
C ALA A 97 27.23 31.48 2.04
N ARG A 98 27.42 32.76 1.68
CA ARG A 98 28.07 33.77 2.53
C ARG A 98 27.10 34.53 3.43
N ARG A 99 25.78 34.51 3.14
CA ARG A 99 24.74 35.18 3.96
C ARG A 99 23.92 34.17 4.75
N THR A 100 23.41 34.58 5.92
CA THR A 100 22.62 33.74 6.84
C THR A 100 21.44 33.03 6.16
N LYS A 101 20.73 33.72 5.25
CA LYS A 101 19.63 33.13 4.46
C LYS A 101 20.07 32.00 3.53
N ALA A 102 21.28 32.08 2.97
CA ALA A 102 21.84 31.04 2.12
C ALA A 102 22.27 29.80 2.92
N LYS A 103 22.77 30.00 4.15
CA LYS A 103 23.13 28.91 5.07
C LYS A 103 21.89 28.15 5.57
N SER A 104 20.81 28.86 5.88
CA SER A 104 19.52 28.24 6.25
C SER A 104 18.93 27.42 5.12
N ARG A 105 18.96 27.91 3.87
CA ARG A 105 18.48 27.15 2.72
C ARG A 105 19.24 25.85 2.47
N LEU A 106 20.56 25.90 2.55
CA LEU A 106 21.40 24.73 2.40
C LEU A 106 21.18 23.71 3.53
N LYS A 107 20.97 24.19 4.77
CA LYS A 107 20.60 23.34 5.90
C LYS A 107 19.27 22.60 5.63
N ASN A 108 18.23 23.32 5.20
CA ASN A 108 16.94 22.71 4.88
C ASN A 108 17.05 21.67 3.76
N TYR A 109 17.88 21.91 2.73
CA TYR A 109 18.14 20.91 1.69
C TYR A 109 18.73 19.62 2.25
N PHE A 110 19.75 19.72 3.11
CA PHE A 110 20.39 18.54 3.71
C PHE A 110 19.46 17.80 4.66
N GLU A 111 18.60 18.51 5.40
CA GLU A 111 17.57 17.90 6.25
C GLU A 111 16.53 17.14 5.40
N THR A 112 15.95 17.79 4.38
CA THR A 112 14.98 17.14 3.49
C THR A 112 15.59 16.03 2.62
N ALA A 113 16.91 16.07 2.34
CA ALA A 113 17.60 15.00 1.62
C ALA A 113 18.00 13.81 2.52
N ALA A 114 18.12 14.05 3.83
CA ALA A 114 18.47 13.01 4.81
C ALA A 114 17.27 12.23 5.32
N GLU A 115 16.05 12.76 5.20
CA GLU A 115 14.83 11.99 5.39
C GLU A 115 14.82 10.78 4.44
N GLU A 116 14.38 9.60 4.88
CA GLU A 116 14.17 8.47 3.96
C GLU A 116 12.91 8.73 3.11
N GLY A 117 12.89 8.22 1.88
CA GLY A 117 11.71 8.27 1.02
C GLY A 117 10.60 7.39 1.60
N HIS A 118 9.36 7.59 1.13
CA HIS A 118 8.32 6.61 1.40
C HIS A 118 8.67 5.31 0.66
N GLU A 119 8.67 4.19 1.38
CA GLU A 119 8.79 2.87 0.79
C GLU A 119 7.54 2.60 -0.05
N THR A 120 7.72 2.47 -1.36
CA THR A 120 6.65 2.06 -2.27
C THR A 120 6.50 0.54 -2.21
N GLU A 121 5.30 0.03 -1.95
CA GLU A 121 5.01 -1.38 -2.18
C GLU A 121 5.15 -1.66 -3.68
N ALA A 122 6.19 -2.40 -4.08
CA ALA A 122 6.36 -2.77 -5.47
C ALA A 122 5.32 -3.84 -5.82
N GLU A 123 4.42 -3.53 -6.75
CA GLU A 123 3.52 -4.52 -7.33
C GLU A 123 4.37 -5.46 -8.21
N VAL A 124 4.78 -6.60 -7.65
CA VAL A 124 5.57 -7.60 -8.37
C VAL A 124 4.63 -8.44 -9.21
N GLU A 125 4.45 -8.05 -10.47
CA GLU A 125 3.79 -8.90 -11.45
C GLU A 125 4.74 -10.05 -11.83
N LEU A 126 4.60 -11.20 -11.16
CA LEU A 126 5.36 -12.40 -11.48
C LEU A 126 4.84 -12.98 -12.81
N LEU A 127 5.46 -12.59 -13.91
CA LEU A 127 5.27 -13.21 -15.21
C LEU A 127 5.72 -14.68 -15.15
N ILE A 128 4.79 -15.60 -14.93
CA ILE A 128 5.06 -17.04 -15.01
C ILE A 128 5.16 -17.41 -16.50
N PRO A 129 6.35 -17.81 -17.00
CA PRO A 129 6.46 -18.24 -18.39
C PRO A 129 5.63 -19.51 -18.60
N PRO A 130 5.02 -19.69 -19.79
CA PRO A 130 4.28 -20.91 -20.08
C PRO A 130 5.19 -22.12 -19.95
N ALA A 131 4.67 -23.22 -19.40
CA ALA A 131 5.42 -24.46 -19.24
C ALA A 131 5.94 -24.95 -20.61
N PRO A 132 7.19 -25.45 -20.69
CA PRO A 132 7.69 -26.03 -21.92
C PRO A 132 6.81 -27.22 -22.35
N PRO A 133 6.53 -27.39 -23.65
CA PRO A 133 5.69 -28.48 -24.13
C PRO A 133 6.29 -29.83 -23.75
N PHE A 134 5.55 -30.59 -22.95
CA PHE A 134 5.86 -31.99 -22.67
C PHE A 134 5.48 -32.84 -23.89
N GLY A 135 6.47 -33.25 -24.67
CA GLY A 135 6.29 -34.27 -25.71
C GLY A 135 6.88 -33.91 -27.06
N SER A 136 8.17 -34.19 -27.25
CA SER A 136 8.72 -34.58 -28.56
C SER A 136 10.03 -35.36 -28.37
N LYS A 137 9.89 -36.57 -27.81
CA LYS A 137 10.80 -37.67 -28.08
C LYS A 137 9.97 -38.93 -28.26
N VAL A 138 9.43 -39.08 -29.46
CA VAL A 138 9.23 -40.38 -30.09
C VAL A 138 10.35 -40.53 -31.10
#